data_AF-A0A3D5UYF2-F1
#
_entry.id   AF-A0A3D5UYF2-F1
#
_cell.length_a   1.000
_cell.length_b   1.000
_cell.length_c   1.000
_cell.angle_alpha   90.00
_cell.angle_beta   90.00
_cell.angle_gamma   90.00
#
_symmetry.space_group_name_H-M   'P 1'
#
loop_
_entity.id
_entity.type
_entity.pdbx_description
1 polymer ?
#
loop_
_entity_poly.entity_id
_entity_poly.type
_entity_poly.pdbx_seq_one_letter_code
_entity_poly.pdbx_strand_id
1 'polypeptide(L)'
;IMIVRELTGGVYFGEPKEITDLGNGERRGVDTQVYTTSEIRRIAEVAFDLAKKRDNRVMSVEKRNVMKSGVLWYEEVAKLHKEKFADVKLDNMLADNCAMQLVRNPKQFDVIVTDNLFGDVLSDIASMLTGSLG
;
A
#
# COMPACT_ATOMS: atom_id res chain seq x y z
N ILE A 1 3.91 14.73 -4.34
CA ILE A 1 3.36 13.40 -3.98
C ILE A 1 3.86 13.08 -2.59
N MET A 2 3.01 12.51 -1.75
CA MET A 2 3.37 11.97 -0.44
C MET A 2 2.96 10.50 -0.41
N ILE A 3 3.89 9.60 -0.08
CA ILE A 3 3.60 8.16 0.03
C ILE A 3 3.60 7.80 1.52
N VAL A 4 2.45 7.33 1.99
CA VAL A 4 2.23 6.83 3.35
C VAL A 4 2.29 5.30 3.27
N ARG A 5 3.46 4.77 3.61
CA ARG A 5 3.77 3.33 3.62
C ARG A 5 3.50 2.75 5.00
N GLU A 6 2.76 1.65 5.06
CA GLU A 6 2.70 0.82 6.27
C GLU A 6 4.08 0.16 6.48
N LEU A 7 4.68 0.30 7.67
CA LEU A 7 6.11 -0.03 7.89
C LEU A 7 6.34 -1.18 8.88
N THR A 8 5.29 -1.70 9.51
CA THR A 8 5.38 -2.62 10.66
C THR A 8 4.67 -3.96 10.45
N GLY A 9 4.05 -4.19 9.29
CA GLY A 9 3.35 -5.44 8.95
C GLY A 9 3.60 -5.90 7.51
N GLY A 10 2.69 -6.72 7.00
CA GLY A 10 2.78 -7.32 5.67
C GLY A 10 3.86 -8.39 5.55
N VAL A 11 4.25 -8.73 4.32
CA VAL A 11 5.18 -9.83 3.99
C VAL A 11 6.57 -9.70 4.61
N TYR A 12 6.94 -8.49 5.05
CA TYR A 12 8.22 -8.24 5.71
C TYR A 12 8.26 -8.86 7.11
N PHE A 13 7.11 -8.96 7.79
CA PHE A 13 7.01 -9.43 9.17
C PHE A 13 6.03 -10.60 9.36
N GLY A 14 5.26 -10.95 8.33
CA GLY A 14 4.24 -11.98 8.42
C GLY A 14 4.81 -13.39 8.51
N GLU A 15 4.26 -14.16 9.44
CA GLU A 15 4.60 -15.57 9.67
C GLU A 15 3.49 -16.50 9.14
N PRO A 16 3.84 -17.73 8.68
CA PRO A 16 5.19 -18.29 8.64
C PRO A 16 6.08 -17.67 7.57
N LYS A 17 7.39 -17.63 7.86
CA LYS A 17 8.46 -17.24 6.93
C LYS A 17 9.60 -18.24 6.98
N GLU A 18 9.62 -19.17 6.02
CA GLU A 18 10.52 -20.33 6.10
C GLU A 18 10.95 -20.86 4.72
N ILE A 19 12.07 -21.60 4.71
CA ILE A 19 12.47 -22.43 3.59
C ILE A 19 12.57 -23.88 4.06
N THR A 20 11.75 -24.76 3.50
CA THR A 20 11.69 -26.19 3.86
C THR A 20 12.28 -27.04 2.74
N ASP A 21 13.09 -28.04 3.08
CA ASP A 21 13.47 -29.12 2.16
C ASP A 21 12.34 -30.15 2.08
N LEU A 22 11.92 -30.53 0.86
CA LEU A 22 10.82 -31.45 0.63
C LEU A 22 11.27 -32.91 0.43
N GLY A 23 12.57 -33.19 0.48
CA GLY A 23 13.14 -34.55 0.45
C GLY A 23 13.24 -35.18 -0.95
N ASN A 24 12.86 -34.47 -2.00
CA ASN A 24 12.92 -34.89 -3.42
C ASN A 24 13.88 -34.01 -4.26
N GLY A 25 14.78 -33.26 -3.61
CA GLY A 25 15.62 -32.25 -4.26
C GLY A 25 14.93 -30.90 -4.46
N GLU A 26 13.65 -30.76 -4.09
CA GLU A 26 12.93 -29.49 -4.11
C GLU A 26 12.97 -28.80 -2.75
N ARG A 27 12.93 -27.47 -2.80
CA ARG A 27 12.81 -26.61 -1.62
C ARG A 27 11.62 -25.70 -1.80
N ARG A 28 10.86 -25.47 -0.73
CA ARG A 28 9.74 -24.53 -0.73
C ARG A 28 10.07 -23.33 0.14
N GLY A 29 10.02 -22.14 -0.44
CA GLY A 29 10.02 -20.87 0.31
C GLY A 29 8.59 -20.42 0.58
N VAL A 30 8.35 -19.87 1.78
CA VAL A 30 7.07 -19.28 2.18
C VAL A 30 7.35 -17.92 2.79
N ASP A 31 6.61 -16.92 2.34
CA ASP A 31 6.51 -15.60 2.95
C ASP A 31 5.02 -15.24 3.05
N THR A 32 4.59 -14.70 4.20
CA THR A 32 3.16 -14.49 4.46
C THR A 32 2.78 -13.01 4.39
N GLN A 33 2.01 -12.61 3.38
CA GLN A 33 1.37 -11.28 3.36
C GLN A 33 0.11 -11.30 4.24
N VAL A 34 0.22 -10.77 5.46
CA VAL A 34 -0.89 -10.69 6.41
C VAL A 34 -1.07 -9.26 6.96
N TYR A 35 -2.32 -8.89 7.13
CA TYR A 35 -2.74 -7.63 7.76
C TYR A 35 -4.01 -7.85 8.57
N THR A 36 -4.11 -7.15 9.69
CA THR A 36 -5.32 -7.03 10.50
C THR A 36 -6.06 -5.72 10.19
N THR A 37 -7.34 -5.67 10.53
CA THR A 37 -8.16 -4.47 10.39
C THR A 37 -7.55 -3.26 11.12
N SER A 38 -7.02 -3.44 12.33
CA SER A 38 -6.45 -2.34 13.11
C SER A 38 -5.18 -1.76 12.46
N GLU A 39 -4.32 -2.60 11.89
CA GLU A 39 -3.12 -2.16 11.18
C GLU A 39 -3.47 -1.31 9.96
N ILE A 40 -4.39 -1.79 9.13
CA ILE A 40 -4.87 -1.09 7.92
C ILE A 40 -5.52 0.25 8.30
N ARG A 41 -6.42 0.24 9.29
CA ARG A 41 -7.16 1.46 9.67
C ARG A 41 -6.23 2.50 10.28
N ARG A 42 -5.26 2.11 11.10
CA ARG A 42 -4.29 3.03 11.70
C ARG A 42 -3.49 3.80 10.65
N ILE A 43 -2.96 3.12 9.64
CA ILE A 43 -2.17 3.78 8.58
C ILE A 43 -3.05 4.62 7.64
N ALA A 44 -4.28 4.15 7.37
CA ALA A 44 -5.25 4.89 6.56
C ALA A 44 -5.71 6.19 7.25
N GLU A 45 -5.93 6.18 8.57
CA GLU A 45 -6.25 7.40 9.34
C GLU A 45 -5.14 8.46 9.18
N VAL A 46 -3.87 8.06 9.30
CA VAL A 46 -2.72 8.95 9.07
C VAL A 46 -2.74 9.53 7.65
N ALA A 47 -3.04 8.72 6.64
CA ALA A 47 -3.10 9.19 5.27
C ALA A 47 -4.23 10.20 5.03
N PHE A 48 -5.43 9.96 5.58
CA PHE A 48 -6.54 10.89 5.47
C PHE A 48 -6.27 12.21 6.20
N ASP A 49 -5.75 12.17 7.43
CA ASP A 49 -5.39 13.36 8.20
C ASP A 49 -4.31 14.19 7.49
N LEU A 50 -3.37 13.53 6.82
CA LEU A 50 -2.34 14.19 6.04
C LEU A 50 -2.91 14.83 4.77
N ALA A 51 -3.83 14.15 4.09
CA ALA A 51 -4.49 14.68 2.89
C ALA A 51 -5.30 15.95 3.19
N LYS A 52 -5.97 16.03 4.36
CA LYS A 52 -6.69 17.25 4.80
C LYS A 52 -5.81 18.49 4.91
N LYS A 53 -4.50 18.31 5.12
CA LYS A 53 -3.51 19.40 5.20
C LYS A 53 -2.83 19.69 3.86
N ARG A 54 -3.26 19.00 2.79
CA ARG A 54 -2.69 19.03 1.45
C ARG A 54 -3.79 19.33 0.45
N ASP A 55 -3.85 18.60 -0.66
CA ASP A 55 -4.82 18.82 -1.73
C ASP A 55 -6.08 17.96 -1.55
N ASN A 56 -6.31 17.46 -0.33
CA ASN A 56 -7.53 16.76 0.11
C ASN A 56 -7.90 15.53 -0.76
N ARG A 57 -6.88 14.81 -1.25
CA ARG A 57 -7.04 13.61 -2.10
C ARG A 57 -6.16 12.47 -1.62
N VAL A 58 -6.76 11.29 -1.42
CA VAL A 58 -6.08 10.03 -1.10
C VAL A 58 -6.26 9.04 -2.23
N MET A 59 -5.16 8.44 -2.67
CA MET A 59 -5.12 7.26 -3.52
C MET A 59 -4.75 6.04 -2.68
N SER A 60 -5.70 5.13 -2.45
CA SER A 60 -5.42 3.85 -1.81
C SER A 60 -4.95 2.82 -2.83
N VAL A 61 -3.81 2.18 -2.58
CA VAL A 61 -3.14 1.31 -3.54
C VAL A 61 -2.92 -0.08 -2.96
N GLU A 62 -3.33 -1.11 -3.71
CA GLU A 62 -3.33 -2.51 -3.26
C GLU A 62 -3.42 -3.48 -4.47
N LYS A 63 -3.66 -4.78 -4.27
CA LYS A 63 -3.74 -5.80 -5.35
C LYS A 63 -4.92 -6.80 -5.19
N ARG A 64 -6.14 -6.30 -5.02
CA ARG A 64 -7.37 -7.07 -4.64
C ARG A 64 -7.83 -8.04 -5.69
N ASN A 65 -7.42 -7.84 -6.94
CA ASN A 65 -7.69 -8.79 -8.01
C ASN A 65 -6.90 -10.11 -7.86
N VAL A 66 -5.93 -10.17 -6.95
CA VAL A 66 -5.12 -11.37 -6.67
C VAL A 66 -5.10 -11.71 -5.19
N MET A 67 -4.93 -10.70 -4.32
CA MET A 67 -4.59 -10.91 -2.90
C MET A 67 -5.79 -10.69 -1.98
N LYS A 68 -6.04 -11.63 -1.07
CA LYS A 68 -7.07 -11.47 -0.02
C LYS A 68 -6.74 -10.36 0.97
N SER A 69 -5.47 -10.17 1.30
CA SER A 69 -5.00 -9.01 2.06
C SER A 69 -5.27 -7.69 1.34
N GLY A 70 -5.17 -7.66 0.00
CA GLY A 70 -5.57 -6.51 -0.83
C GLY A 70 -7.09 -6.25 -0.78
N VAL A 71 -7.91 -7.31 -0.85
CA VAL A 71 -9.38 -7.18 -0.67
C VAL A 71 -9.70 -6.56 0.70
N LEU A 72 -9.11 -7.09 1.77
CA LEU A 72 -9.32 -6.56 3.12
C LEU A 72 -8.86 -5.10 3.23
N TRP A 73 -7.70 -4.77 2.65
CA TRP A 73 -7.20 -3.40 2.58
C TRP A 73 -8.20 -2.45 1.93
N TYR A 74 -8.67 -2.80 0.74
CA TYR A 74 -9.66 -2.02 0.01
C TYR A 74 -10.95 -1.80 0.83
N GLU A 75 -11.46 -2.86 1.45
CA GLU A 75 -12.68 -2.78 2.26
C GLU A 75 -12.52 -1.88 3.49
N GLU A 76 -11.45 -2.06 4.27
CA GLU A 76 -11.27 -1.31 5.51
C GLU A 76 -10.93 0.17 5.28
N VAL A 77 -10.17 0.49 4.22
CA VAL A 77 -9.93 1.89 3.83
C VAL A 77 -11.24 2.55 3.39
N ALA A 78 -12.06 1.86 2.59
CA ALA A 78 -13.34 2.39 2.13
C ALA A 78 -14.37 2.55 3.26
N LYS A 79 -14.40 1.63 4.23
CA LYS A 79 -15.24 1.74 5.44
C LYS A 79 -14.83 2.94 6.28
N LEU A 80 -13.54 3.03 6.62
CA LEU A 80 -13.00 4.14 7.41
C LEU A 80 -13.28 5.51 6.76
N HIS A 81 -13.11 5.61 5.43
CA HIS A 81 -13.42 6.82 4.68
C HIS A 81 -14.87 7.27 4.88
N LYS A 82 -15.83 6.36 4.70
CA LYS A 82 -17.26 6.65 4.90
C LYS A 82 -17.58 7.06 6.33
N GLU A 83 -16.92 6.45 7.31
CA GLU A 83 -17.19 6.69 8.73
C GLU A 83 -16.64 8.03 9.23
N LYS A 84 -15.45 8.45 8.78
CA LYS A 84 -14.72 9.57 9.40
C LYS A 84 -14.17 10.63 8.45
N PHE A 85 -14.06 10.34 7.15
CA PHE A 85 -13.31 11.16 6.19
C PHE A 85 -14.04 11.39 4.87
N ALA A 86 -15.38 11.41 4.90
CA ALA A 86 -16.21 11.60 3.71
C ALA A 86 -15.96 12.93 2.98
N ASP A 87 -15.33 13.90 3.67
CA ASP A 87 -14.89 15.18 3.13
C ASP A 87 -13.57 15.11 2.33
N VAL A 88 -12.81 14.02 2.43
CA VAL A 88 -11.58 13.77 1.65
C VAL A 88 -11.94 12.98 0.39
N LYS A 89 -11.40 13.35 -0.78
CA LYS A 89 -11.59 12.52 -1.98
C LYS A 89 -10.78 11.24 -1.86
N LEU A 90 -11.45 10.08 -1.98
CA LEU A 90 -10.80 8.76 -2.03
C LEU A 90 -10.93 8.15 -3.42
N ASP A 91 -9.79 7.81 -4.03
CA ASP A 91 -9.69 6.95 -5.21
C ASP A 91 -8.93 5.66 -4.86
N ASN A 92 -9.13 4.59 -5.63
CA ASN A 92 -8.45 3.31 -5.44
C ASN A 92 -7.76 2.85 -6.73
N MET A 93 -6.55 2.31 -6.62
CA MET A 93 -5.78 1.85 -7.78
C MET A 93 -5.04 0.55 -7.46
N LEU A 94 -4.86 -0.30 -8.48
CA LEU A 94 -4.01 -1.48 -8.33
C LEU A 94 -2.53 -1.07 -8.36
N ALA A 95 -1.67 -1.75 -7.59
CA ALA A 95 -0.25 -1.40 -7.44
C ALA A 95 0.53 -1.34 -8.76
N ASP A 96 0.24 -2.24 -9.70
CA ASP A 96 0.82 -2.24 -11.05
C ASP A 96 0.40 -1.01 -11.86
N ASN A 97 -0.89 -0.67 -11.84
CA ASN A 97 -1.36 0.54 -12.50
C ASN A 97 -0.77 1.80 -11.83
N CYS A 98 -0.64 1.81 -10.50
CA CYS A 98 -0.02 2.91 -9.78
C CYS A 98 1.43 3.14 -10.23
N ALA A 99 2.23 2.07 -10.35
CA ALA A 99 3.59 2.15 -10.89
C ALA A 99 3.63 2.77 -12.29
N MET A 100 2.73 2.35 -13.20
CA MET A 100 2.62 2.94 -14.53
C MET A 100 2.21 4.42 -14.49
N GLN A 101 1.27 4.79 -13.61
CA GLN A 101 0.78 6.15 -13.48
C GLN A 101 1.78 7.10 -12.83
N LEU A 102 2.63 6.62 -11.92
CA LEU A 102 3.73 7.41 -11.38
C LEU A 102 4.67 7.86 -12.51
N VAL A 103 4.99 6.98 -13.46
CA VAL A 103 5.83 7.35 -14.61
C VAL A 103 5.06 8.22 -15.60
N ARG A 104 3.83 7.86 -15.94
CA ARG A 104 3.05 8.51 -17.01
C ARG A 104 2.52 9.89 -16.65
N ASN A 105 1.96 10.05 -15.45
CA ASN A 105 1.33 11.30 -15.00
C ASN A 105 1.42 11.44 -13.47
N PRO A 106 2.62 11.66 -12.90
CA PRO A 106 2.83 11.70 -11.45
C PRO A 106 2.03 12.82 -10.75
N LYS A 107 1.75 13.92 -11.45
CA LYS A 107 1.06 15.10 -10.89
C LYS A 107 -0.40 14.83 -10.50
N GLN A 108 -0.97 13.68 -10.89
CA GLN A 108 -2.32 13.32 -10.49
C GLN A 108 -2.44 12.94 -8.99
N PHE A 109 -1.32 12.62 -8.34
CA PHE A 109 -1.31 12.13 -6.96
C PHE A 109 -1.03 13.23 -5.94
N ASP A 110 -1.80 13.24 -4.85
CA ASP A 110 -1.49 13.99 -3.64
C ASP A 110 -0.90 13.08 -2.56
N VAL A 111 -1.75 12.35 -1.84
CA VAL A 111 -1.35 11.32 -0.86
C VAL A 111 -1.65 9.93 -1.41
N ILE A 112 -0.66 9.05 -1.42
CA ILE A 112 -0.81 7.62 -1.72
C ILE A 112 -0.67 6.86 -0.41
N VAL A 113 -1.58 5.92 -0.14
CA VAL A 113 -1.49 5.01 1.01
C VAL A 113 -1.49 3.56 0.53
N THR A 114 -0.55 2.76 1.04
CA THR A 114 -0.37 1.38 0.57
C THR A 114 0.36 0.53 1.60
N ASP A 115 0.40 -0.78 1.36
CA ASP A 115 1.06 -1.74 2.22
C ASP A 115 2.59 -1.62 2.18
N ASN A 116 3.27 -2.43 2.99
CA ASN A 116 4.71 -2.34 3.16
C ASN A 116 5.50 -2.64 1.86
N LEU A 117 5.16 -3.72 1.16
CA LEU A 117 5.87 -4.13 -0.05
C LEU A 117 5.62 -3.17 -1.21
N PHE A 118 4.36 -2.81 -1.45
CA PHE A 118 4.04 -1.86 -2.53
C PHE A 118 4.54 -0.46 -2.20
N GLY A 119 4.52 -0.07 -0.93
CA GLY A 119 5.05 1.21 -0.48
C GLY A 119 6.55 1.33 -0.73
N ASP A 120 7.31 0.26 -0.49
CA ASP A 120 8.74 0.17 -0.83
C ASP A 120 8.98 0.50 -2.30
N VAL A 121 8.42 -0.33 -3.18
CA VAL A 121 8.63 -0.26 -4.63
C VAL A 121 8.13 1.07 -5.21
N LEU A 122 6.95 1.53 -4.82
CA LEU A 122 6.38 2.77 -5.35
C LEU A 122 7.14 4.01 -4.87
N SER A 123 7.69 3.98 -3.65
CA SER A 123 8.50 5.08 -3.11
C SER A 123 9.84 5.22 -3.84
N ASP A 124 10.47 4.11 -4.21
CA ASP A 124 11.68 4.11 -5.03
C ASP A 124 11.42 4.66 -6.44
N ILE A 125 10.32 4.23 -7.07
CA ILE A 125 9.89 4.77 -8.38
C ILE A 125 9.67 6.28 -8.28
N ALA A 126 8.96 6.76 -7.24
CA ALA A 126 8.69 8.17 -7.05
C ALA A 126 9.97 9.00 -6.83
N SER A 127 10.94 8.45 -6.09
CA SER A 127 12.20 9.12 -5.79
C SER A 127 13.11 9.24 -7.02
N MET A 128 13.08 8.23 -7.90
CA MET A 128 13.74 8.30 -9.20
C MET A 128 13.15 9.35 -10.14
N LEU A 129 11.83 9.55 -10.09
CA LEU A 129 11.16 10.56 -10.92
C LEU A 129 11.52 11.99 -10.51
N THR A 130 11.90 12.24 -9.26
CA THR A 130 12.32 13.57 -8.79
C THR A 130 13.76 13.93 -9.14
N GLY A 131 14.54 13.00 -9.71
CA GLY A 131 15.88 13.27 -10.26
C GLY A 131 17.03 13.34 -9.25
N SER A 132 16.77 13.16 -7.95
CA SER A 132 17.79 13.00 -6.89
C SER A 132 17.21 12.17 -5.74
N LEU A 133 17.99 11.21 -5.23
CA LEU A 133 17.74 10.46 -3.98
C LEU A 133 18.34 11.15 -2.74
N GLY A 134 19.21 12.15 -2.95
CA GLY A 134 19.93 12.88 -1.91
C GLY A 134 19.20 14.11 -1.44
#